data_AF-A0AAV3RJG2-F1
#
_entry.id   AF-A0AAV3RJG2-F1
#
_cell.length_a   1.000
_cell.length_b   1.000
_cell.length_c   1.000
_cell.angle_alpha   90.00
_cell.angle_beta   90.00
_cell.angle_gamma   90.00
#
_symmetry.space_group_name_H-M   'P 1'
#
loop_
_entity.id
_entity.type
_entity.pdbx_description
1 polymer ?
#
loop_
_entity_poly.entity_id
_entity_poly.type
_entity_poly.pdbx_seq_one_letter_code
_entity_poly.pdbx_strand_id
1 'polypeptide(L)'
;MQKSEAEVVPVCNEEGEQGFCLLEDVRGGQGELQEDLQLQLPVEAQLQRARNPPAWLRDYEVNNCALEVGGGQAKGQIEWIQAMEREIEALELNHTWKIINLPPDHRPIGCKWVYKVKRKSDGSLDKYKARLVVKGYNQVEGLDYYDSFFPVAKSVTVRLVLAIVAAKGWLLHQMNINNIFLHGFLDEEIYMTLPEGYKEEEKPKVCKLTRSLYDLKQASRQ
;
A
#
# COMPACT_ATOMS: atom_id res chain seq x y z
N MET A 1 -22.09 75.00 -1.82
CA MET A 1 -20.88 75.82 -1.58
C MET A 1 -19.94 74.94 -0.77
N GLN A 2 -18.71 74.71 -1.29
CA GLN A 2 -17.59 74.01 -0.62
C GLN A 2 -17.81 72.49 -0.40
N LYS A 3 -17.29 71.65 -1.29
CA LYS A 3 -15.92 71.10 -1.44
C LYS A 3 -15.77 69.77 -0.68
N SER A 4 -15.44 68.76 -1.47
CA SER A 4 -15.00 67.40 -1.19
C SER A 4 -13.79 67.32 -0.28
N GLU A 5 -13.67 66.21 0.46
CA GLU A 5 -12.43 65.44 0.59
C GLU A 5 -12.78 64.01 1.02
N ALA A 6 -12.54 63.05 0.14
CA ALA A 6 -12.56 61.63 0.44
C ALA A 6 -11.15 61.24 0.90
N GLU A 7 -11.05 60.61 2.07
CA GLU A 7 -9.78 60.12 2.60
C GLU A 7 -9.39 58.83 1.87
N VAL A 8 -8.26 58.89 1.16
CA VAL A 8 -7.65 57.83 0.38
C VAL A 8 -6.76 56.99 1.29
N VAL A 9 -7.03 55.69 1.41
CA VAL A 9 -6.12 54.74 2.08
C VAL A 9 -5.45 53.85 1.03
N PRO A 10 -4.11 53.85 0.91
CA PRO A 10 -3.41 53.00 -0.04
C PRO A 10 -3.38 51.55 0.44
N VAL A 11 -3.83 50.62 -0.41
CA VAL A 11 -3.64 49.17 -0.22
C VAL A 11 -2.71 48.68 -1.33
N CYS A 12 -1.61 48.03 -0.94
CA CYS A 12 -0.66 47.42 -1.86
C CYS A 12 -0.99 45.93 -2.03
N ASN A 13 -1.15 45.50 -3.28
CA ASN A 13 -1.15 44.07 -3.62
C ASN A 13 0.28 43.61 -3.94
N GLU A 14 0.55 42.31 -3.85
CA GLU A 14 1.90 41.69 -3.90
C GLU A 14 2.69 41.85 -5.23
N GLU A 15 2.18 42.63 -6.19
CA GLU A 15 2.86 42.96 -7.45
C GLU A 15 3.00 44.48 -7.71
N GLY A 16 2.70 45.34 -6.72
CA GLY A 16 3.14 46.74 -6.76
C GLY A 16 2.34 47.71 -7.65
N GLU A 17 1.10 47.37 -8.03
CA GLU A 17 0.17 48.30 -8.71
C GLU A 17 -1.04 48.68 -7.83
N GLN A 18 -1.40 49.97 -7.83
CA GLN A 18 -2.42 50.58 -6.94
C GLN A 18 -3.82 50.54 -7.57
N GLY A 19 -4.82 49.97 -6.88
CA GLY A 19 -6.22 49.98 -7.28
C GLY A 19 -7.16 50.34 -6.12
N PHE A 20 -8.26 51.04 -6.40
CA PHE A 20 -9.23 51.58 -5.43
C PHE A 20 -10.62 50.93 -5.61
N CYS A 21 -11.29 50.54 -4.51
CA CYS A 21 -12.71 50.16 -4.52
C CYS A 21 -13.46 50.83 -3.34
N LEU A 22 -14.66 51.38 -3.61
CA LEU A 22 -15.50 52.13 -2.67
C LEU A 22 -16.42 51.22 -1.85
N LEU A 23 -16.69 51.60 -0.59
CA LEU A 23 -17.73 51.03 0.29
C LEU A 23 -19.03 51.84 0.16
N GLU A 24 -20.17 51.19 -0.13
CA GLU A 24 -21.51 51.75 0.13
C GLU A 24 -22.43 50.72 0.84
N ASP A 25 -23.42 51.29 1.54
CA ASP A 25 -24.19 50.79 2.68
C ASP A 25 -25.22 49.66 2.46
N VAL A 26 -25.53 49.03 3.60
CA VAL A 26 -26.61 48.09 3.92
C VAL A 26 -28.02 48.63 3.61
N ARG A 27 -28.90 47.83 2.96
CA ARG A 27 -30.33 47.61 3.33
C ARG A 27 -31.07 46.62 2.39
N GLY A 28 -31.48 45.48 2.98
CA GLY A 28 -32.80 44.83 2.85
C GLY A 28 -33.39 44.40 1.49
N GLY A 29 -33.69 43.10 1.36
CA GLY A 29 -34.72 42.60 0.41
C GLY A 29 -34.50 41.15 -0.02
N GLN A 30 -35.44 40.26 0.33
CA GLN A 30 -35.46 38.84 -0.04
C GLN A 30 -35.90 38.62 -1.50
N GLY A 31 -35.26 37.68 -2.20
CA GLY A 31 -35.67 37.14 -3.50
C GLY A 31 -34.65 36.12 -4.00
N GLU A 32 -35.00 34.84 -3.96
CA GLU A 32 -34.16 33.69 -4.29
C GLU A 32 -33.76 33.62 -5.79
N LEU A 33 -32.47 33.41 -6.08
CA LEU A 33 -31.96 32.62 -7.21
C LEU A 33 -30.55 32.11 -6.86
N GLN A 34 -30.46 30.79 -6.66
CA GLN A 34 -29.41 29.82 -7.01
C GLN A 34 -27.90 30.16 -6.90
N GLU A 35 -27.15 29.14 -6.45
CA GLU A 35 -25.71 28.85 -6.63
C GLU A 35 -24.77 29.14 -5.45
N ASP A 36 -24.47 28.05 -4.74
CA ASP A 36 -23.12 27.52 -4.57
C ASP A 36 -22.05 28.41 -3.92
N LEU A 37 -21.77 28.14 -2.64
CA LEU A 37 -20.40 27.73 -2.27
C LEU A 37 -20.40 27.01 -0.93
N GLN A 38 -20.44 25.69 -0.98
CA GLN A 38 -19.87 24.85 0.06
C GLN A 38 -18.46 25.38 0.39
N LEU A 39 -18.22 25.65 1.66
CA LEU A 39 -16.88 25.72 2.24
C LEU A 39 -16.17 24.38 1.99
N GLN A 40 -15.57 24.25 0.81
CA GLN A 40 -14.63 23.20 0.48
C GLN A 40 -13.32 23.53 1.20
N LEU A 41 -13.11 22.88 2.35
CA LEU A 41 -11.75 22.68 2.84
C LEU A 41 -11.01 21.86 1.78
N PRO A 42 -9.78 22.26 1.35
CA PRO A 42 -9.03 21.51 0.36
C PRO A 42 -8.79 20.08 0.86
N VAL A 43 -9.44 19.14 0.19
CA VAL A 43 -9.07 17.73 0.18
C VAL A 43 -7.71 17.69 -0.53
N GLU A 44 -6.73 17.04 0.11
CA GLU A 44 -5.34 16.80 -0.38
C GLU A 44 -4.27 17.84 -0.02
N ALA A 45 -4.05 18.02 1.28
CA ALA A 45 -2.68 18.04 1.79
C ALA A 45 -2.36 16.67 2.39
N GLN A 46 -2.27 15.63 1.54
CA GLN A 46 -1.56 14.43 1.95
C GLN A 46 -0.11 14.85 2.18
N LEU A 47 0.29 14.95 3.46
CA LEU A 47 1.69 14.95 3.85
C LEU A 47 2.31 13.69 3.25
N GLN A 48 2.84 13.79 2.03
CA GLN A 48 3.77 12.81 1.52
C GLN A 48 4.96 12.91 2.47
N ARG A 49 5.00 12.01 3.46
CA ARG A 49 6.21 11.80 4.25
C ARG A 49 7.32 11.57 3.22
N ALA A 50 8.22 12.54 3.10
CA ALA A 50 9.45 12.36 2.35
C ALA A 50 10.22 11.22 3.03
N ARG A 51 10.05 10.00 2.52
CA ARG A 51 10.77 8.83 2.99
C ARG A 51 12.13 8.85 2.31
N ASN A 52 13.17 9.31 3.00
CA ASN A 52 14.52 9.05 2.54
C ASN A 52 14.83 7.56 2.78
N PRO A 53 14.98 6.76 1.71
CA PRO A 53 15.24 5.35 1.86
C PRO A 53 16.64 5.15 2.46
N PRO A 54 16.80 4.32 3.51
CA PRO A 54 18.13 4.01 4.03
C PRO A 54 18.98 3.32 2.95
N ALA A 55 20.31 3.42 3.02
CA ALA A 55 21.21 3.01 1.95
C ALA A 55 21.06 1.54 1.49
N TRP A 56 20.55 0.67 2.35
CA TRP A 56 20.28 -0.75 2.07
C TRP A 56 18.94 -1.00 1.31
N LEU A 57 18.09 0.03 1.17
CA LEU A 57 16.82 -0.03 0.44
C LEU A 57 17.00 0.26 -1.06
N ARG A 58 18.22 0.52 -1.55
CA ARG A 58 18.50 0.75 -2.99
C ARG A 58 18.12 -0.43 -3.89
N ASP A 59 18.06 -1.65 -3.33
CA ASP A 59 17.66 -2.86 -4.06
C ASP A 59 16.15 -3.14 -4.01
N TYR A 60 15.38 -2.28 -3.32
CA TYR A 60 13.93 -2.37 -3.19
C TYR A 60 13.28 -1.29 -4.05
N GLU A 61 12.74 -1.70 -5.19
CA GLU A 61 11.89 -0.84 -6.00
C GLU A 61 10.44 -1.06 -5.53
N VAL A 62 9.89 -0.07 -4.83
CA VAL A 62 8.45 0.04 -4.56
C VAL A 62 7.89 0.99 -5.62
N ASN A 63 8.06 0.64 -6.89
CA ASN A 63 7.39 1.40 -7.94
C ASN A 63 5.93 0.97 -7.98
N ASN A 64 5.03 1.95 -7.86
CA ASN A 64 3.69 1.92 -8.45
C ASN A 64 3.91 1.84 -9.97
N CYS A 65 4.35 0.69 -10.48
CA CYS A 65 4.46 0.49 -11.92
C CYS A 65 3.06 0.22 -12.43
N ALA A 66 2.33 1.30 -12.75
CA ALA A 66 1.34 1.23 -13.80
C ALA A 66 2.05 0.64 -15.02
N LEU A 67 1.77 -0.62 -15.32
CA LEU A 67 2.17 -1.29 -16.54
C LEU A 67 1.38 -0.65 -17.68
N GLU A 68 1.85 0.48 -18.21
CA GLU A 68 1.41 0.90 -19.53
C GLU A 68 2.01 -0.09 -20.54
N VAL A 69 1.15 -0.97 -21.04
CA VAL A 69 1.47 -1.90 -22.13
C VAL A 69 1.54 -1.07 -23.42
N GLY A 70 2.68 -0.44 -23.66
CA GLY A 70 2.91 0.41 -24.83
C GLY A 70 4.36 0.38 -25.29
N GLY A 71 4.68 -0.56 -26.20
CA GLY A 71 5.73 -0.42 -27.21
C GLY A 71 7.16 -0.09 -26.76
N GLY A 72 7.86 -1.05 -26.16
CA GLY A 72 9.32 -0.98 -25.98
C GLY A 72 9.81 -1.88 -24.85
N GLN A 73 9.97 -3.18 -25.11
CA GLN A 73 10.45 -4.15 -24.10
C GLN A 73 11.90 -3.87 -23.70
N ALA A 74 12.09 -3.12 -22.61
CA ALA A 74 13.34 -3.10 -21.88
C ALA A 74 13.54 -4.47 -21.20
N LYS A 75 14.72 -5.10 -21.34
CA LYS A 75 15.02 -6.44 -20.79
C LYS A 75 14.58 -6.63 -19.32
N GLY A 76 14.76 -5.59 -18.49
CA GLY A 76 14.31 -5.57 -17.09
C GLY A 76 12.82 -5.84 -16.90
N GLN A 77 11.96 -5.39 -17.81
CA GLN A 77 10.51 -5.54 -17.70
C GLN A 77 10.06 -6.99 -17.89
N ILE A 78 10.70 -7.74 -18.79
CA ILE A 78 10.35 -9.15 -19.05
C ILE A 78 10.69 -10.02 -17.83
N GLU A 79 11.84 -9.79 -17.21
CA GLU A 79 12.31 -10.58 -16.08
C GLU A 79 11.43 -10.38 -14.83
N TRP A 80 10.89 -9.16 -14.64
CA TRP A 80 9.92 -8.86 -13.60
C TRP A 80 8.56 -9.51 -13.85
N ILE A 81 8.06 -9.47 -15.09
CA ILE A 81 6.80 -10.15 -15.46
C ILE A 81 6.92 -11.66 -15.20
N GLN A 82 8.02 -12.29 -15.61
CA GLN A 82 8.29 -13.70 -15.32
C GLN A 82 8.40 -13.99 -13.82
N ALA A 83 8.88 -13.03 -13.00
CA ALA A 83 8.89 -13.18 -11.55
C ALA A 83 7.48 -13.07 -10.96
N MET A 84 6.62 -12.21 -11.51
CA MET A 84 5.22 -12.09 -11.11
C MET A 84 4.42 -13.35 -11.46
N GLU A 85 4.56 -13.85 -12.70
CA GLU A 85 3.90 -15.07 -13.15
C GLU A 85 4.25 -16.27 -12.27
N ARG A 86 5.53 -16.45 -11.95
CA ARG A 86 5.98 -17.51 -11.03
C ARG A 86 5.39 -17.41 -9.63
N GLU A 87 5.22 -16.19 -9.12
CA GLU A 87 4.59 -15.98 -7.81
C GLU A 87 3.09 -16.32 -7.88
N ILE A 88 2.38 -15.89 -8.94
CA ILE A 88 0.96 -16.22 -9.15
C ILE A 88 0.78 -17.73 -9.27
N GLU A 89 1.59 -18.41 -10.08
CA GLU A 89 1.55 -19.86 -10.25
C GLU A 89 1.77 -20.58 -8.91
N ALA A 90 2.75 -20.14 -8.12
CA ALA A 90 2.97 -20.70 -6.79
C ALA A 90 1.77 -20.49 -5.85
N LEU A 91 1.09 -19.35 -5.93
CA LEU A 91 -0.09 -19.05 -5.12
C LEU A 91 -1.30 -19.90 -5.54
N GLU A 92 -1.49 -20.11 -6.85
CA GLU A 92 -2.53 -20.97 -7.41
C GLU A 92 -2.31 -22.45 -7.06
N LEU A 93 -1.07 -22.95 -7.18
CA LEU A 93 -0.67 -24.31 -6.80
C LEU A 93 -0.91 -24.58 -5.31
N ASN A 94 -0.71 -23.58 -4.45
CA ASN A 94 -0.98 -23.68 -3.03
C ASN A 94 -2.47 -23.53 -2.68
N HIS A 95 -3.34 -23.28 -3.67
CA HIS A 95 -4.75 -22.96 -3.47
C HIS A 95 -4.93 -21.81 -2.46
N THR A 96 -4.15 -20.74 -2.64
CA THR A 96 -4.12 -19.60 -1.71
C THR A 96 -5.40 -18.77 -1.77
N TRP A 97 -6.06 -18.75 -2.92
CA TRP A 97 -7.34 -18.07 -3.11
C TRP A 97 -8.26 -18.82 -4.06
N LYS A 98 -9.52 -18.38 -4.07
CA LYS A 98 -10.52 -18.74 -5.08
C LYS A 98 -11.06 -17.47 -5.73
N ILE A 99 -11.18 -17.49 -7.04
CA ILE A 99 -11.75 -16.37 -7.80
C ILE A 99 -13.27 -16.47 -7.72
N ILE A 100 -13.92 -15.47 -7.11
CA ILE A 100 -15.37 -15.41 -6.97
C ILE A 100 -15.90 -14.00 -7.28
N ASN A 101 -17.21 -13.88 -7.47
CA ASN A 101 -17.85 -12.57 -7.45
C ASN A 101 -17.85 -12.04 -6.01
N LEU A 102 -17.61 -10.74 -5.85
CA LEU A 102 -17.67 -10.10 -4.55
C LEU A 102 -19.09 -10.27 -3.97
N PRO A 103 -19.25 -10.87 -2.78
CA PRO A 103 -20.55 -10.95 -2.13
C PRO A 103 -21.06 -9.55 -1.78
N PRO A 104 -22.39 -9.36 -1.67
CA PRO A 104 -22.93 -8.14 -1.12
C PRO A 104 -22.36 -7.90 0.29
N ASP A 105 -22.25 -6.62 0.67
CA ASP A 105 -21.79 -6.17 2.00
C ASP A 105 -20.32 -6.43 2.34
N HIS A 106 -19.51 -6.91 1.40
CA HIS A 106 -18.08 -7.10 1.61
C HIS A 106 -17.24 -6.08 0.83
N ARG A 107 -16.12 -5.66 1.43
CA ARG A 107 -15.15 -4.77 0.79
C ARG A 107 -13.84 -5.52 0.54
N PRO A 108 -13.36 -5.62 -0.71
CA PRO A 108 -12.08 -6.25 -0.98
C PRO A 108 -10.93 -5.35 -0.53
N ILE A 109 -9.91 -5.96 0.07
CA ILE A 109 -8.66 -5.31 0.43
C ILE A 109 -7.76 -5.26 -0.81
N GLY A 110 -7.17 -4.10 -1.07
CA GLY A 110 -6.23 -3.96 -2.18
C GLY A 110 -4.97 -4.80 -1.97
N CYS A 111 -4.30 -5.16 -3.06
CA CYS A 111 -2.96 -5.76 -3.03
C CYS A 111 -1.96 -4.88 -3.78
N LYS A 112 -0.68 -5.24 -3.69
CA LYS A 112 0.41 -4.60 -4.44
C LYS A 112 1.56 -5.58 -4.66
N TRP A 113 2.35 -5.32 -5.70
CA TRP A 113 3.59 -6.02 -5.94
C TRP A 113 4.75 -5.40 -5.16
N VAL A 114 5.63 -6.25 -4.65
CA VAL A 114 6.90 -5.87 -4.02
C VAL A 114 8.04 -6.54 -4.78
N TYR A 115 8.92 -5.72 -5.34
CA TYR A 115 10.03 -6.15 -6.17
C TYR A 115 11.35 -6.11 -5.39
N LYS A 116 12.19 -7.12 -5.61
CA LYS A 116 13.54 -7.18 -5.05
C LYS A 116 14.50 -7.88 -5.99
N VAL A 117 15.60 -7.21 -6.31
CA VAL A 117 16.73 -7.84 -6.99
C VAL A 117 17.54 -8.62 -5.96
N LYS A 118 17.73 -9.92 -6.20
CA LYS A 118 18.62 -10.76 -5.40
C LYS A 118 19.98 -10.80 -6.08
N ARG A 119 21.02 -10.52 -5.31
CA ARG A 119 22.42 -10.62 -5.72
C ARG A 119 23.12 -11.70 -4.90
N LYS A 120 24.10 -12.36 -5.49
CA LYS A 120 24.98 -13.30 -4.82
C LYS A 120 26.00 -12.56 -3.95
N SER A 121 26.77 -13.29 -3.13
CA SER A 121 27.80 -12.72 -2.27
C SER A 121 28.92 -12.00 -3.04
N ASP A 122 29.14 -12.37 -4.29
CA ASP A 122 30.08 -11.73 -5.22
C ASP A 122 29.52 -10.44 -5.86
N GLY A 123 28.25 -10.09 -5.58
CA GLY A 123 27.57 -8.92 -6.14
C GLY A 123 26.89 -9.15 -7.50
N SER A 124 27.05 -10.33 -8.11
CA SER A 124 26.40 -10.69 -9.37
C SER A 124 24.88 -10.91 -9.20
N LEU A 125 24.12 -10.73 -10.28
CA LEU A 125 22.68 -10.97 -10.28
C LEU A 125 22.39 -12.46 -10.02
N ASP A 126 21.63 -12.75 -8.97
CA ASP A 126 21.10 -14.08 -8.69
C ASP A 126 19.75 -14.27 -9.38
N LYS A 127 18.77 -13.43 -9.02
CA LYS A 127 17.42 -13.47 -9.59
C LYS A 127 16.61 -12.22 -9.29
N TYR A 128 15.60 -11.98 -10.11
CA TYR A 128 14.50 -11.07 -9.79
C TYR A 128 13.46 -11.78 -8.92
N LYS A 129 12.96 -11.09 -7.89
CA LYS A 129 11.94 -11.60 -6.99
C LYS A 129 10.79 -10.62 -6.89
N ALA A 130 9.62 -11.01 -7.39
CA ALA A 130 8.36 -10.34 -7.12
C ALA A 130 7.63 -11.08 -5.99
N ARG A 131 6.88 -10.34 -5.18
CA ARG A 131 5.95 -10.90 -4.20
C ARG A 131 4.65 -10.14 -4.27
N LEU A 132 3.54 -10.86 -4.22
CA LEU A 132 2.24 -10.24 -4.01
C LEU A 132 2.04 -10.02 -2.52
N VAL A 133 1.60 -8.81 -2.15
CA VAL A 133 1.44 -8.41 -0.77
C VAL A 133 0.08 -7.75 -0.59
N VAL A 134 -0.66 -8.15 0.44
CA VAL A 134 -1.93 -7.50 0.78
C VAL A 134 -1.64 -6.10 1.32
N LYS A 135 -2.48 -5.11 1.04
CA LYS A 135 -2.42 -3.81 1.71
C LYS A 135 -3.00 -3.95 3.12
N GLY A 136 -2.37 -4.73 3.99
CA GLY A 136 -2.91 -5.09 5.31
C GLY A 136 -3.04 -3.92 6.28
N TYR A 137 -2.46 -2.76 5.96
CA TYR A 137 -2.75 -1.51 6.66
C TYR A 137 -4.19 -1.00 6.43
N ASN A 138 -4.90 -1.52 5.42
CA ASN A 138 -6.32 -1.23 5.17
C ASN A 138 -7.26 -2.22 5.89
N GLN A 139 -6.74 -3.23 6.60
CA GLN A 139 -7.58 -4.16 7.35
C GLN A 139 -8.19 -3.47 8.57
N VAL A 140 -9.45 -3.78 8.85
CA VAL A 140 -10.21 -3.27 9.99
C VAL A 140 -10.33 -4.35 11.07
N GLU A 141 -9.96 -4.00 12.30
CA GLU A 141 -10.11 -4.89 13.46
C GLU A 141 -11.59 -5.14 13.76
N GLY A 142 -11.93 -6.39 14.10
CA GLY A 142 -13.31 -6.83 14.31
C GLY A 142 -14.09 -7.13 13.02
N LEU A 143 -13.54 -6.82 11.85
CA LEU A 143 -14.09 -7.20 10.54
C LEU A 143 -13.15 -8.17 9.82
N ASP A 144 -11.93 -7.73 9.52
CA ASP A 144 -10.96 -8.49 8.72
C ASP A 144 -10.02 -9.35 9.58
N TYR A 145 -9.87 -9.00 10.86
CA TYR A 145 -9.06 -9.73 11.84
C TYR A 145 -9.49 -9.37 13.26
N TYR A 146 -9.25 -10.27 14.21
CA TYR A 146 -9.54 -10.03 15.63
C TYR A 146 -8.29 -9.79 16.45
N ASP A 147 -7.21 -10.52 16.16
CA ASP A 147 -5.95 -10.43 16.89
C ASP A 147 -4.78 -10.29 15.91
N SER A 148 -3.80 -9.44 16.27
CA SER A 148 -2.53 -9.35 15.54
C SER A 148 -1.42 -10.04 16.33
N PHE A 149 -0.74 -11.00 15.69
CA PHE A 149 0.34 -11.76 16.31
C PHE A 149 1.68 -11.43 15.66
N PHE A 150 2.69 -11.24 16.51
CA PHE A 150 4.08 -11.17 16.09
C PHE A 150 4.85 -12.34 16.74
N PRO A 151 5.30 -13.34 15.97
CA PRO A 151 6.04 -14.47 16.50
C PRO A 151 7.46 -14.02 16.80
N VAL A 152 7.66 -13.42 17.97
CA VAL A 152 8.98 -13.00 18.43
C VAL A 152 9.47 -13.99 19.48
N ALA A 153 10.33 -14.91 19.05
CA ALA A 153 11.08 -15.74 19.97
C ALA A 153 11.99 -14.83 20.82
N LYS A 154 11.92 -14.96 22.16
CA LYS A 154 12.81 -14.21 23.05
C LYS A 154 14.24 -14.70 22.88
N SER A 155 15.19 -13.78 22.75
CA SER A 155 16.62 -14.11 22.61
C SER A 155 17.15 -14.94 23.78
N VAL A 156 16.59 -14.76 24.98
CA VAL A 156 16.89 -15.58 26.16
C VAL A 156 16.54 -17.05 25.91
N THR A 157 15.35 -17.34 25.38
CA THR A 157 14.91 -18.71 25.07
C THR A 157 15.79 -19.34 24.00
N VAL A 158 16.12 -18.61 22.94
CA VAL A 158 17.01 -19.09 21.88
C VAL A 158 18.40 -19.43 22.46
N ARG A 159 18.99 -18.54 23.26
CA ARG A 159 20.28 -18.77 23.91
C ARG A 159 20.26 -19.96 24.87
N LEU A 160 19.17 -20.15 25.61
CA LEU A 160 19.02 -21.28 26.52
C LEU A 160 19.02 -22.62 25.75
N VAL A 161 18.26 -22.72 24.65
CA VAL A 161 18.25 -23.91 23.80
C VAL A 161 19.66 -24.20 23.26
N LEU A 162 20.36 -23.19 22.77
CA LEU A 162 21.75 -23.34 22.29
C LEU A 162 22.71 -23.78 23.39
N ALA A 163 22.58 -23.25 24.60
CA ALA A 163 23.40 -23.64 25.75
C ALA A 163 23.19 -25.12 26.12
N ILE A 164 21.94 -25.60 26.10
CA ILE A 164 21.62 -27.01 26.38
C ILE A 164 22.23 -27.91 25.30
N VAL A 165 22.04 -27.56 24.02
CA VAL A 165 22.62 -28.30 22.89
C VAL A 165 24.14 -28.42 23.02
N ALA A 166 24.82 -27.30 23.33
CA ALA A 166 26.26 -27.28 23.53
C ALA A 166 26.70 -28.13 24.73
N ALA A 167 26.01 -28.02 25.87
CA ALA A 167 26.31 -28.79 27.08
C ALA A 167 26.11 -30.30 26.91
N LYS A 168 25.17 -30.71 26.04
CA LYS A 168 24.86 -32.11 25.74
C LYS A 168 25.62 -32.66 24.53
N GLY A 169 26.38 -31.83 23.81
CA GLY A 169 27.06 -32.22 22.58
C GLY A 169 26.10 -32.63 21.45
N TRP A 170 24.89 -32.05 21.42
CA TRP A 170 23.89 -32.38 20.41
C TRP A 170 24.16 -31.67 19.08
N LEU A 171 23.79 -32.32 17.98
CA LEU A 171 23.78 -31.70 16.66
C LEU A 171 22.55 -30.80 16.52
N LEU A 172 22.76 -29.57 16.07
CA LEU A 172 21.69 -28.61 15.76
C LEU A 172 21.52 -28.49 14.25
N HIS A 173 20.30 -28.71 13.78
CA HIS A 173 19.92 -28.48 12.39
C HIS A 173 18.94 -27.31 12.32
N GLN A 174 19.21 -26.35 11.43
CA GLN A 174 18.31 -25.24 11.15
C GLN A 174 17.57 -25.51 9.85
N MET A 175 16.24 -25.53 9.90
CA MET A 175 15.39 -25.57 8.72
C MET A 175 14.79 -24.19 8.50
N ASN A 176 15.07 -23.58 7.35
CA ASN A 176 14.39 -22.38 6.90
C ASN A 176 13.33 -22.79 5.87
N ILE A 177 12.07 -22.73 6.26
CA ILE A 177 10.97 -23.03 5.35
C ILE A 177 10.75 -21.81 4.45
N ASN A 178 10.79 -22.02 3.14
CA ASN A 178 10.44 -20.96 2.20
C ASN A 178 8.92 -20.75 2.23
N ASN A 179 8.48 -19.49 2.20
CA ASN A 179 7.06 -19.12 2.10
C ASN A 179 6.18 -19.63 3.26
N ILE A 180 6.67 -19.64 4.50
CA ILE A 180 5.92 -20.09 5.70
C ILE A 180 4.51 -19.51 5.76
N PHE A 181 4.37 -18.20 5.52
CA PHE A 181 3.07 -17.52 5.55
C PHE A 181 2.05 -18.06 4.54
N LEU A 182 2.48 -18.70 3.45
CA LEU A 182 1.56 -19.23 2.44
C LEU A 182 1.00 -20.61 2.81
N HIS A 183 1.43 -21.20 3.92
CA HIS A 183 0.95 -22.51 4.38
C HIS A 183 -0.13 -22.41 5.48
N GLY A 184 -0.23 -21.25 6.13
CA GLY A 184 -1.25 -20.99 7.12
C GLY A 184 -2.65 -20.97 6.52
N PHE A 185 -3.62 -21.66 7.12
CA PHE A 185 -5.03 -21.54 6.74
C PHE A 185 -5.61 -20.26 7.35
N LEU A 186 -6.53 -19.59 6.66
CA LEU A 186 -7.26 -18.46 7.23
C LEU A 186 -8.58 -18.95 7.81
N ASP A 187 -8.84 -18.59 9.07
CA ASP A 187 -10.15 -18.78 9.71
C ASP A 187 -11.11 -17.67 9.28
N GLU A 188 -10.58 -16.47 9.03
CA GLU A 188 -11.32 -15.28 8.66
C GLU A 188 -11.65 -15.23 7.16
N GLU A 189 -12.81 -14.67 6.84
CA GLU A 189 -13.27 -14.51 5.46
C GLU A 189 -12.72 -13.22 4.86
N ILE A 190 -11.64 -13.33 4.09
CA ILE A 190 -10.92 -12.18 3.53
C ILE A 190 -11.03 -12.14 2.02
N TYR A 191 -11.43 -10.97 1.52
CA TYR A 191 -11.50 -10.66 0.10
C TYR A 191 -10.36 -9.74 -0.30
N MET A 192 -9.69 -10.07 -1.41
CA MET A 192 -8.61 -9.28 -1.97
C MET A 192 -8.93 -8.91 -3.42
N THR A 193 -8.55 -7.71 -3.85
CA THR A 193 -8.63 -7.33 -5.27
C THR A 193 -7.72 -8.23 -6.11
N LEU A 194 -8.10 -8.45 -7.37
CA LEU A 194 -7.22 -9.16 -8.30
C LEU A 194 -5.87 -8.43 -8.41
N PRO A 195 -4.75 -9.18 -8.45
CA PRO A 195 -3.45 -8.57 -8.68
C PRO A 195 -3.39 -7.92 -10.06
N GLU A 196 -2.67 -6.80 -10.16
CA GLU A 196 -2.34 -6.20 -11.44
C GLU A 196 -1.58 -7.20 -12.31
N GLY A 197 -1.99 -7.34 -13.57
CA GLY A 197 -1.45 -8.35 -14.50
C GLY A 197 -2.04 -9.75 -14.34
N TYR A 198 -3.00 -9.96 -13.43
CA TYR A 198 -3.80 -11.18 -13.40
C TYR A 198 -4.82 -11.16 -14.54
N LYS A 199 -5.03 -12.33 -15.15
CA LYS A 199 -5.90 -12.58 -16.32
C LYS A 199 -7.13 -11.66 -16.29
N GLU A 200 -7.20 -10.78 -17.30
CA GLU A 200 -8.25 -9.77 -17.41
C GLU A 200 -9.59 -10.47 -17.62
N GLU A 201 -10.48 -10.35 -16.64
CA GLU A 201 -11.83 -10.91 -16.71
C GLU A 201 -12.86 -9.77 -16.76
N GLU A 202 -13.88 -9.91 -17.61
CA GLU A 202 -14.88 -8.87 -17.93
C GLU A 202 -15.83 -8.48 -16.77
N LYS A 203 -15.63 -9.00 -15.55
CA LYS A 203 -16.52 -8.76 -14.39
C LYS A 203 -15.72 -8.45 -13.13
N PRO A 204 -16.27 -7.71 -12.16
CA PRO A 204 -15.61 -7.42 -10.88
C PRO A 204 -15.50 -8.71 -10.06
N LYS A 205 -14.49 -9.51 -10.34
CA LYS A 205 -14.11 -10.68 -9.55
C LYS A 205 -13.08 -10.30 -8.51
N VAL A 206 -13.08 -11.05 -7.42
CA VAL A 206 -12.17 -10.87 -6.28
C VAL A 206 -11.56 -12.21 -5.90
N CYS A 207 -10.41 -12.16 -5.24
CA CYS A 207 -9.78 -13.31 -4.63
C CYS A 207 -10.33 -13.50 -3.22
N LYS A 208 -11.10 -14.57 -2.99
CA LYS A 208 -11.38 -15.04 -1.62
C LYS A 208 -10.16 -15.80 -1.12
N LEU A 209 -9.47 -15.27 -0.12
CA LEU A 209 -8.28 -15.89 0.45
C LEU A 209 -8.67 -17.11 1.29
N THR A 210 -8.01 -18.23 1.05
CA THR A 210 -8.14 -19.48 1.81
C THR A 210 -6.90 -19.76 2.65
N ARG A 211 -5.78 -19.14 2.31
CA ARG A 211 -4.53 -19.20 3.05
C ARG A 211 -4.00 -17.80 3.32
N SER A 212 -3.18 -17.68 4.36
CA SER A 212 -2.56 -16.41 4.70
C SER A 212 -1.63 -15.94 3.59
N LEU A 213 -1.61 -14.63 3.38
CA LEU A 213 -0.76 -13.95 2.41
C LEU A 213 0.08 -12.90 3.14
N TYR A 214 1.15 -12.45 2.50
CA TYR A 214 2.05 -11.48 3.09
C TYR A 214 1.31 -10.20 3.51
N ASP A 215 1.73 -9.66 4.66
CA ASP A 215 1.27 -8.39 5.25
C ASP A 215 -0.18 -8.39 5.77
N LEU A 216 -0.87 -9.54 5.80
CA LEU A 216 -2.07 -9.68 6.64
C LEU A 216 -1.68 -9.59 8.13
N LYS A 217 -2.50 -8.87 8.92
CA LYS A 217 -2.27 -8.63 10.35
C LYS A 217 -2.19 -9.91 11.20
N GLN A 218 -2.89 -10.95 10.77
CA GLN A 218 -2.99 -12.25 11.43
C GLN A 218 -2.15 -13.35 10.75
N ALA A 219 -1.44 -13.06 9.64
CA ALA A 219 -0.67 -14.08 8.90
C ALA A 219 0.37 -14.80 9.76
N SER A 220 0.93 -14.13 10.77
CA SER A 220 1.98 -14.72 11.59
C SER A 220 1.49 -15.69 12.67
N ARG A 221 0.17 -15.84 12.83
CA ARG A 221 -0.45 -16.84 13.72
C ARG A 221 -0.43 -18.23 13.11
N GLN A 222 -0.56 -18.30 11.79
CA GLN A 222 -0.86 -19.51 11.02
C GLN A 222 0.42 -20.19 10.52
#